data_AF-A0A1D2QIX3-F1
#
_entry.id   AF-A0A1D2QIX3-F1
#
_cell.length_a   1.000
_cell.length_b   1.000
_cell.length_c   1.000
_cell.angle_alpha   90.00
_cell.angle_beta   90.00
_cell.angle_gamma   90.00
#
_symmetry.space_group_name_H-M   'P 1'
#
loop_
_entity.id
_entity.type
_entity.pdbx_description
1 polymer ?
#
loop_
_entity_poly.entity_id
_entity_poly.type
_entity_poly.pdbx_seq_one_letter_code
_entity_poly.pdbx_strand_id
1 'polypeptide(L)'
;MQSEVRVERGPDGRHIAVSRTTAAPPERVWTVLTDTTAWPSWGPSVTDVECSDRVIRVGSTGRVRTPLGVWVPFEITTCEEFRWTWTVVRVPATGHRV
;
A
#
# COMPACT_ATOMS: atom_id res chain seq x y z
N MET A 1 -1.21 -13.27 -17.58
CA MET A 1 -0.40 -12.55 -16.57
C MET A 1 -0.61 -13.25 -15.23
N GLN A 2 0.41 -13.96 -14.72
CA GLN A 2 0.30 -14.80 -13.53
C GLN A 2 0.70 -13.99 -12.28
N SER A 3 -0.03 -14.17 -11.17
CA SER A 3 0.37 -13.64 -9.86
C SER A 3 1.04 -14.77 -9.09
N GLU A 4 2.13 -14.48 -8.39
CA GLU A 4 2.85 -15.45 -7.58
C GLU A 4 2.55 -15.20 -6.10
N VAL A 5 2.29 -16.27 -5.34
CA VAL A 5 2.03 -16.23 -3.90
C VAL A 5 3.11 -17.04 -3.19
N ARG A 6 3.77 -16.42 -2.20
CA ARG A 6 4.81 -17.04 -1.37
C ARG A 6 4.53 -16.81 0.11
N VAL A 7 5.03 -17.71 0.96
CA VAL A 7 5.13 -17.48 2.40
C VAL A 7 6.56 -17.03 2.70
N GLU A 8 6.71 -15.82 3.20
CA GLU A 8 8.00 -15.23 3.57
C GLU A 8 8.12 -15.14 5.10
N ARG A 9 9.35 -14.98 5.60
CA ARG A 9 9.62 -14.62 7.00
C ARG A 9 10.21 -13.22 7.03
N GLY A 10 9.60 -12.34 7.83
CA GLY A 10 10.11 -11.02 8.15
C GLY A 10 10.33 -10.85 9.66
N PRO A 11 10.71 -9.64 10.10
CA PRO A 11 10.91 -9.32 11.51
C PRO A 11 9.67 -9.58 12.38
N ASP A 12 8.48 -9.39 11.81
CA ASP A 12 7.19 -9.55 12.49
C ASP A 12 6.64 -10.99 12.43
N GLY A 13 7.41 -11.93 11.90
CA GLY A 13 7.03 -13.34 11.76
C GLY A 13 6.79 -13.76 10.31
N ARG A 14 5.86 -14.70 10.10
CA ARG A 14 5.52 -15.19 8.76
C ARG A 14 4.44 -14.31 8.13
N HIS A 15 4.62 -13.96 6.86
CA HIS A 15 3.63 -13.22 6.08
C HIS A 15 3.45 -13.84 4.70
N ILE A 16 2.30 -13.56 4.09
CA ILE A 16 2.03 -13.91 2.70
C ILE A 16 2.53 -12.76 1.83
N ALA A 17 3.35 -13.07 0.84
CA ALA A 17 3.78 -12.15 -0.18
C ALA A 17 3.08 -12.49 -1.51
N VAL A 18 2.47 -11.49 -2.13
CA VAL A 18 1.89 -11.59 -3.46
C VAL A 18 2.67 -10.68 -4.39
N SER A 19 3.08 -11.19 -5.53
CA SER A 19 3.84 -10.43 -6.52
C SER A 19 3.29 -10.61 -7.92
N ARG A 20 3.59 -9.64 -8.78
CA ARG A 20 3.24 -9.64 -10.19
C ARG A 20 4.33 -8.95 -10.98
N THR A 21 4.79 -9.60 -12.04
CA THR A 21 5.70 -8.98 -13.02
C THR A 21 4.90 -8.12 -14.00
N THR A 22 5.43 -6.94 -14.31
CA THR A 22 4.87 -6.03 -15.31
C THR A 22 5.96 -5.60 -16.29
N ALA A 23 5.61 -5.17 -17.50
CA ALA A 23 6.55 -4.61 -18.46
C ALA A 23 6.84 -3.12 -18.23
N ALA A 24 6.25 -2.50 -17.19
CA ALA A 24 6.47 -1.09 -16.88
C ALA A 24 7.81 -0.90 -16.13
N PRO A 25 8.51 0.23 -16.35
CA PRO A 25 9.65 0.62 -15.53
C PRO A 25 9.26 0.73 -14.04
N PRO A 26 10.15 0.35 -13.11
CA PRO A 26 9.86 0.34 -11.68
C PRO A 26 9.41 1.70 -11.15
N GLU A 27 9.95 2.80 -11.67
CA GLU A 27 9.63 4.17 -11.29
C GLU A 27 8.16 4.51 -11.61
N ARG A 28 7.64 3.98 -12.73
CA ARG A 28 6.23 4.18 -13.11
C ARG A 28 5.29 3.41 -12.19
N VAL A 29 5.65 2.17 -11.83
CA VAL A 29 4.86 1.37 -10.88
C VAL A 29 4.87 2.04 -9.51
N TRP A 30 6.03 2.52 -9.07
CA TRP A 30 6.19 3.22 -7.80
C TRP A 30 5.36 4.50 -7.70
N THR A 31 5.31 5.27 -8.80
CA THR A 31 4.46 6.46 -8.88
C THR A 31 2.99 6.11 -8.62
N VAL A 32 2.48 5.01 -9.18
CA VAL A 32 1.10 4.55 -8.96
C VAL A 32 0.88 4.02 -7.54
N LEU A 33 1.86 3.30 -6.98
CA LEU A 33 1.76 2.75 -5.62
C LEU A 33 1.78 3.86 -4.55
N THR A 34 2.42 4.99 -4.82
CA THR A 34 2.58 6.09 -3.86
C THR A 34 1.58 7.23 -4.05
N ASP A 35 0.90 7.32 -5.19
CA ASP A 35 -0.17 8.29 -5.44
C ASP A 35 -1.47 7.85 -4.75
N THR A 36 -1.85 8.57 -3.68
CA THR A 36 -3.06 8.28 -2.88
C THR A 36 -4.35 8.34 -3.70
N THR A 37 -4.38 9.13 -4.77
CA THR A 37 -5.54 9.22 -5.67
C THR A 37 -5.70 7.99 -6.54
N ALA A 38 -4.63 7.20 -6.72
CA ALA A 38 -4.64 5.97 -7.51
C ALA A 38 -5.01 4.73 -6.68
N TRP A 39 -4.96 4.79 -5.35
CA TRP A 39 -5.20 3.63 -4.48
C TRP A 39 -6.53 2.91 -4.75
N PRO A 40 -7.67 3.59 -4.99
CA PRO A 40 -8.92 2.90 -5.31
C PRO A 40 -8.88 2.05 -6.59
N SER A 41 -7.93 2.33 -7.48
CA SER A 41 -7.79 1.60 -8.75
C SER A 41 -7.02 0.28 -8.62
N TRP A 42 -6.16 0.15 -7.60
CA TRP A 42 -5.30 -1.02 -7.43
C TRP A 42 -5.49 -1.75 -6.10
N GLY A 43 -5.93 -1.06 -5.04
CA GLY A 43 -6.08 -1.60 -3.70
C GLY A 43 -7.47 -2.20 -3.49
N PRO A 44 -7.63 -3.52 -3.39
CA PRO A 44 -8.96 -4.14 -3.32
C PRO A 44 -9.75 -3.78 -2.05
N SER A 45 -9.06 -3.38 -0.97
CA SER A 45 -9.66 -2.98 0.30
C SER A 45 -9.82 -1.46 0.46
N VAL A 46 -9.50 -0.67 -0.58
CA VAL A 46 -9.58 0.79 -0.58
C VAL A 46 -10.52 1.21 -1.70
N THR A 47 -11.61 1.86 -1.35
CA THR A 47 -12.60 2.38 -2.32
C THR A 47 -12.51 3.88 -2.51
N ASP A 48 -11.94 4.58 -1.53
CA ASP A 48 -11.73 6.03 -1.57
C ASP A 48 -10.64 6.42 -0.57
N VAL A 49 -10.03 7.59 -0.75
CA VAL A 49 -8.93 8.09 0.09
C VAL A 49 -9.08 9.58 0.33
N GLU A 50 -8.93 9.99 1.59
CA GLU A 50 -8.73 11.39 1.95
C GLU A 50 -7.38 11.55 2.63
N CYS A 51 -6.48 12.29 1.97
CA CYS A 51 -5.12 12.58 2.40
C CYS A 51 -4.69 13.92 1.81
N SER A 52 -3.99 14.75 2.58
CA SER A 52 -3.40 16.00 2.06
C SER A 52 -2.20 15.74 1.16
N ASP A 53 -1.46 14.65 1.43
CA ASP A 53 -0.32 14.24 0.62
C ASP A 53 -0.83 13.40 -0.57
N ARG A 54 -0.68 13.92 -1.78
CA ARG A 54 -0.93 13.13 -3.00
C ARG A 54 0.08 12.01 -3.14
N VAL A 55 1.36 12.32 -2.98
CA VAL A 55 2.44 11.33 -2.96
C VAL A 55 2.81 11.09 -1.50
N ILE A 56 2.67 9.86 -1.05
CA ILE A 56 2.98 9.51 0.34
C ILE A 56 4.45 9.69 0.68
N ARG A 57 4.70 9.98 1.95
CA ARG A 57 6.01 9.98 2.61
C ARG A 57 5.85 9.39 4.01
N VAL A 58 6.96 9.13 4.69
CA VAL A 58 6.91 8.76 6.12
C VAL A 58 6.11 9.82 6.90
N GLY A 59 5.18 9.36 7.73
CA GLY A 59 4.29 10.21 8.52
C GLY A 59 3.11 10.82 7.75
N SER A 60 2.92 10.51 6.46
CA SER A 60 1.67 10.83 5.77
C SER A 60 0.50 10.15 6.48
N THR A 61 -0.56 10.92 6.75
CA THR A 61 -1.76 10.45 7.45
C THR A 61 -3.01 10.84 6.66
N GLY A 62 -4.06 10.05 6.85
CA GLY A 62 -5.34 10.28 6.21
C GLY A 62 -6.36 9.24 6.63
N ARG A 63 -7.40 9.08 5.83
CA ARG A 63 -8.37 8.00 5.98
C ARG A 63 -8.65 7.32 4.65
N VAL A 64 -8.83 6.00 4.71
CA VAL A 64 -9.28 5.19 3.57
C VAL A 64 -10.70 4.71 3.81
N ARG A 65 -11.49 4.61 2.74
CA ARG A 65 -12.83 4.03 2.79
C ARG A 65 -12.78 2.56 2.41
N THR A 66 -13.25 1.70 3.30
CA THR A 66 -13.35 0.26 3.03
C THR A 66 -14.52 -0.05 2.10
N PRO A 67 -14.57 -1.24 1.46
CA PRO A 67 -15.72 -1.68 0.67
C PRO A 67 -17.05 -1.71 1.43
N LEU A 68 -17.00 -1.76 2.78
CA LEU A 68 -18.17 -1.66 3.65
C LEU A 68 -18.65 -0.21 3.86
N GLY A 69 -18.03 0.77 3.20
CA GLY A 69 -18.37 2.18 3.29
C GLY A 69 -17.82 2.90 4.52
N VAL A 70 -17.08 2.21 5.39
CA VAL A 70 -16.50 2.73 6.64
C VAL A 70 -15.17 3.43 6.36
N TRP A 71 -15.01 4.63 6.92
CA TRP A 71 -13.74 5.37 6.92
C TRP A 71 -12.87 4.99 8.11
N VAL A 72 -11.61 4.63 7.85
CA VAL A 72 -10.63 4.29 8.88
C VAL A 72 -9.33 5.07 8.69
N PRO A 73 -8.70 5.54 9.78
CA PRO A 73 -7.45 6.28 9.70
C PRO A 73 -6.28 5.37 9.29
N PHE A 74 -5.32 5.94 8.58
CA PHE A 74 -4.05 5.32 8.29
C PHE A 74 -2.87 6.24 8.59
N GLU A 75 -1.69 5.64 8.76
CA GLU A 75 -0.41 6.33 8.85
C GLU A 75 0.66 5.55 8.09
N ILE A 76 1.43 6.22 7.23
CA ILE A 76 2.59 5.64 6.55
C ILE A 76 3.76 5.60 7.52
N THR A 77 4.19 4.39 7.87
CA THR A 77 5.23 4.15 8.89
C THR A 77 6.63 4.11 8.30
N THR A 78 6.79 3.57 7.09
CA THR A 78 8.07 3.60 6.35
C THR A 78 7.80 3.93 4.89
N CYS A 79 8.71 4.65 4.25
CA CYS A 79 8.66 4.95 2.82
C CYS A 79 10.10 5.15 2.34
N GLU A 80 10.73 4.06 1.95
CA GLU A 80 12.11 3.98 1.46
C GLU A 80 12.09 3.68 -0.04
N GLU A 81 13.27 3.61 -0.66
CA GLU A 81 13.40 3.36 -2.09
C GLU A 81 12.63 2.08 -2.50
N PHE A 82 11.54 2.26 -3.24
CA PHE A 82 10.63 1.23 -3.71
C PHE A 82 9.95 0.35 -2.64
N ARG A 83 9.89 0.77 -1.38
CA ARG A 83 9.12 0.05 -0.34
C ARG A 83 8.44 0.98 0.65
N TRP A 84 7.15 0.75 0.90
CA TRP A 84 6.41 1.45 1.94
C TRP A 84 5.57 0.51 2.81
N THR A 85 5.38 0.91 4.06
CA THR A 85 4.53 0.24 5.04
C THR A 85 3.65 1.26 5.74
N TRP A 86 2.59 0.78 6.37
CA TRP A 86 1.58 1.61 6.98
C TRP A 86 0.83 0.86 8.08
N THR A 87 0.16 1.62 8.92
CA THR A 87 -0.86 1.11 9.82
C THR A 87 -2.23 1.60 9.40
N VAL A 88 -3.24 0.79 9.64
CA VAL A 88 -4.66 1.14 9.51
C VAL A 88 -5.30 0.86 10.87
N VAL A 89 -6.01 1.83 11.44
CA VAL A 89 -6.49 1.74 12.85
C VAL A 89 -5.38 1.34 13.84
N ARG A 90 -4.15 1.82 13.62
CA ARG A 90 -2.93 1.51 14.41
C ARG A 90 -2.46 0.05 14.37
N VAL A 91 -3.03 -0.76 13.48
CA VAL A 91 -2.59 -2.14 13.23
C VAL A 91 -1.76 -2.18 11.95
N PRO A 92 -0.59 -2.84 11.92
CA PRO A 92 0.18 -3.01 10.69
C PRO A 92 -0.68 -3.61 9.57
N ALA A 93 -0.64 -2.98 8.41
CA ALA A 93 -1.33 -3.44 7.22
C ALA A 93 -0.34 -3.91 6.15
N THR A 94 -0.86 -4.40 5.03
CA THR A 94 -0.05 -4.93 3.93
C THR A 94 0.96 -3.87 3.44
N GLY A 95 2.25 -4.20 3.50
CA GLY A 95 3.30 -3.37 2.90
C GLY A 95 3.38 -3.59 1.39
N HIS A 96 3.91 -2.60 0.68
CA HIS A 96 4.01 -2.61 -0.79
C HIS A 96 5.46 -2.35 -1.21
N ARG A 97 5.88 -3.04 -2.27
CA ARG A 97 7.20 -2.86 -2.90
C ARG A 97 7.16 -3.07 -4.40
N VAL A 98 8.15 -2.54 -5.10
CA VAL A 98 8.46 -2.84 -6.51
C VAL A 98 9.64 -3.80 -6.57
#